data_AF-A0A3C1H820-F1
#
_entry.id   AF-A0A3C1H820-F1
#
_cell.length_a   1.000
_cell.length_b   1.000
_cell.length_c   1.000
_cell.angle_alpha   90.00
_cell.angle_beta   90.00
_cell.angle_gamma   90.00
#
_symmetry.space_group_name_H-M   'P 1'
#
loop_
_entity.id
_entity.type
_entity.pdbx_description
1 polymer ?
#
loop_
_entity_poly.entity_id
_entity_poly.type
_entity_poly.pdbx_seq_one_letter_code
_entity_poly.pdbx_strand_id
1 'polypeptide(L)'
;SCPGGLAWLGNTFPEGWRGTMLMTRFGNFIRADKENCGFDLLQLRLRKNDTGVYEAHVHTVLAPLGRPTDVHVGDKGRIYISEYGRATNSSASYSLPGRILELRVK
;
A
#
# COMPACT_ATOMS: atom_id res chain seq x y z
N SER A 1 -4.33 -11.74 -3.18
CA SER A 1 -3.17 -10.87 -2.93
C SER A 1 -2.92 -10.79 -1.44
N CYS A 2 -1.67 -10.85 -0.98
CA CYS A 2 -1.36 -10.67 0.45
C CYS A 2 -0.95 -9.21 0.77
N PRO A 3 -1.17 -8.74 2.02
CA PRO A 3 -0.54 -7.52 2.52
C PRO A 3 0.99 -7.72 2.60
N GLY A 4 1.75 -6.76 2.10
CA GLY A 4 3.21 -6.73 2.21
C GLY A 4 3.65 -6.05 3.51
N GLY A 5 3.30 -4.78 3.64
CA GLY A 5 3.57 -3.94 4.80
C GLY A 5 2.37 -3.10 5.20
N LEU A 6 2.42 -2.59 6.43
CA LEU A 6 1.33 -1.83 7.04
C LEU A 6 1.92 -0.73 7.92
N ALA A 7 1.47 0.52 7.75
CA ALA A 7 1.96 1.66 8.52
C ALA A 7 0.85 2.60 8.97
N TRP A 8 0.91 3.05 10.23
CA TRP A 8 -0.03 4.01 10.80
C TRP A 8 0.36 5.46 10.48
N LEU A 9 -0.61 6.28 10.06
CA LEU A 9 -0.40 7.68 9.75
C LEU A 9 -0.75 8.58 10.93
N GLY A 10 0.30 9.08 11.60
CA GLY A 10 0.19 9.93 12.77
C GLY A 10 0.08 11.43 12.48
N ASN A 11 0.49 12.24 13.45
CA ASN A 11 0.32 13.68 13.43
C ASN A 11 1.19 14.44 12.42
N THR A 12 2.13 13.75 11.77
CA THR A 12 2.99 14.30 10.72
C THR A 12 2.28 14.38 9.35
N PHE A 13 1.04 13.89 9.26
CA PHE A 13 0.21 13.90 8.06
C PHE A 13 -0.99 14.87 8.16
N PRO A 14 -1.49 15.37 7.02
CA PRO A 14 -2.67 16.23 6.97
C PRO A 14 -3.96 15.51 7.39
N GLU A 15 -5.01 16.29 7.67
CA GLU A 15 -6.27 15.86 8.29
C GLU A 15 -6.95 14.67 7.59
N GLY A 16 -6.91 14.61 6.25
CA GLY A 16 -7.50 13.50 5.49
C GLY A 16 -6.75 12.16 5.61
N TRP A 17 -5.54 12.16 6.17
CA TRP A 17 -4.64 11.00 6.24
C TRP A 17 -4.39 10.55 7.68
N ARG A 18 -4.39 11.49 8.62
CA ARG A 18 -4.18 11.21 10.05
C ARG A 18 -5.20 10.20 10.56
N GLY A 19 -4.75 9.28 11.41
CA GLY A 19 -5.62 8.28 12.01
C GLY A 19 -6.02 7.14 11.06
N THR A 20 -5.32 7.01 9.93
CA THR A 20 -5.53 5.93 8.95
C THR A 20 -4.28 5.07 8.81
N MET A 21 -4.39 3.97 8.09
CA MET A 21 -3.27 3.07 7.80
C MET A 21 -2.98 3.05 6.31
N LEU A 22 -1.72 2.87 5.95
CA LEU A 22 -1.31 2.47 4.62
C LEU A 22 -1.00 0.98 4.59
N MET A 23 -1.43 0.30 3.54
CA MET A 23 -1.12 -1.12 3.32
C MET A 23 -0.67 -1.34 1.89
N THR A 24 0.48 -1.96 1.70
CA THR A 24 0.88 -2.42 0.37
C THR A 24 0.24 -3.77 0.08
N ARG A 25 -0.23 -3.97 -1.15
CA ARG A 25 -0.62 -5.29 -1.65
C ARG A 25 0.43 -5.77 -2.64
N PHE A 26 1.17 -6.79 -2.21
CA PHE A 26 2.28 -7.37 -2.96
C PHE A 26 1.87 -8.00 -4.30
N GLY A 27 0.66 -8.55 -4.36
CA GLY A 27 0.13 -9.33 -5.48
C GLY A 27 0.08 -10.82 -5.22
N ASN A 28 0.00 -11.60 -6.28
CA ASN A 28 -0.01 -13.07 -6.24
C ASN A 28 1.16 -13.64 -7.04
N PHE A 29 1.70 -14.78 -6.62
CA PHE A 29 2.68 -15.54 -7.40
C PHE A 29 2.03 -16.45 -8.44
N ILE A 30 0.76 -16.79 -8.23
CA ILE A 30 -0.05 -17.58 -9.15
C ILE A 30 -0.88 -16.66 -10.06
N ARG A 31 -1.30 -17.19 -11.21
CA ARG A 31 -2.26 -16.51 -12.09
C ARG A 31 -3.58 -16.35 -11.34
N ALA A 32 -4.02 -15.12 -11.23
CA ALA A 32 -5.29 -14.74 -10.65
C ALA A 32 -5.90 -13.64 -11.51
N ASP A 33 -7.22 -13.48 -11.43
CA ASP A 33 -7.89 -12.37 -12.10
C ASP A 33 -7.30 -11.04 -11.66
N LYS A 34 -7.23 -10.09 -12.59
CA LYS A 34 -6.59 -8.78 -12.34
C LYS A 34 -7.22 -8.06 -11.15
N GLU A 35 -8.52 -8.22 -10.96
CA GLU A 35 -9.28 -7.64 -9.83
C GLU A 35 -8.87 -8.26 -8.48
N ASN A 36 -8.35 -9.49 -8.49
CA ASN A 36 -7.94 -10.26 -7.31
C ASN A 36 -6.42 -10.19 -7.04
N CYS A 37 -5.68 -9.43 -7.86
CA CYS A 37 -4.22 -9.33 -7.81
C CYS A 37 -3.81 -7.88 -7.49
N GLY A 38 -3.33 -7.65 -6.28
CA GLY A 38 -2.88 -6.32 -5.84
C GLY A 38 -1.50 -6.00 -6.40
N PHE A 39 -1.27 -4.74 -6.72
CA PHE A 39 0.03 -4.19 -7.11
C PHE A 39 -0.02 -2.71 -6.75
N ASP A 40 -0.31 -2.43 -5.49
CA ASP A 40 -0.80 -1.11 -5.09
C ASP A 40 -0.54 -0.80 -3.62
N LEU A 41 -0.72 0.48 -3.31
CA LEU A 41 -0.78 1.04 -1.97
C LEU A 41 -2.22 1.44 -1.70
N LEU A 42 -2.77 0.97 -0.58
CA LEU A 42 -4.11 1.27 -0.11
C LEU A 42 -4.04 2.14 1.15
N GLN A 43 -5.00 3.06 1.30
CA GLN A 43 -5.32 3.72 2.55
C GLN A 43 -6.54 3.01 3.17
N LEU A 44 -6.42 2.66 4.44
CA LEU A 44 -7.45 2.01 5.23
C LEU A 44 -7.88 2.93 6.35
N ARG A 45 -9.17 3.27 6.38
CA ARG A 45 -9.78 3.98 7.50
C ARG A 45 -10.67 3.01 8.26
N LEU A 46 -10.29 2.71 9.50
CA LEU A 46 -11.07 1.87 10.38
C LEU A 46 -12.14 2.70 11.08
N ARG A 47 -13.37 2.20 11.09
CA ARG A 47 -14.51 2.77 11.82
C ARG A 47 -15.26 1.65 12.52
N LYS A 48 -15.80 1.90 13.71
CA LYS A 48 -16.73 0.96 14.32
C LYS A 48 -18.11 1.17 13.70
N ASN A 49 -18.78 0.09 13.30
CA ASN A 49 -20.18 0.13 12.92
C ASN A 49 -21.09 0.20 14.16
N ASP A 50 -22.40 0.19 13.94
CA ASP A 50 -23.42 0.32 15.00
C ASP A 50 -23.39 -0.82 16.04
N THR A 51 -22.74 -1.94 15.70
CA THR A 51 -22.54 -3.09 16.61
C THR A 51 -21.18 -3.05 17.33
N GLY A 52 -20.40 -1.99 17.13
CA GLY A 52 -19.09 -1.80 17.76
C GLY A 52 -17.94 -2.57 17.09
N VAL A 53 -18.19 -3.23 15.96
CA VAL A 53 -17.20 -4.00 15.18
C VAL A 53 -16.46 -3.08 14.21
N TYR A 54 -15.14 -3.26 14.07
CA TYR A 54 -14.36 -2.51 13.11
C TYR A 54 -14.65 -2.91 11.67
N GLU A 55 -14.90 -1.93 10.82
CA GLU A 55 -14.98 -2.01 9.38
C GLU A 55 -13.90 -1.13 8.75
N ALA A 56 -13.36 -1.57 7.62
CA ALA A 56 -12.35 -0.84 6.88
C ALA A 56 -12.94 -0.20 5.63
N HIS A 57 -12.85 1.13 5.53
CA HIS A 57 -13.04 1.85 4.28
C HIS A 57 -11.70 1.92 3.56
N VAL A 58 -11.64 1.37 2.35
CA VAL A 58 -10.40 1.20 1.59
C VAL A 58 -10.40 2.13 0.39
N HIS A 59 -9.31 2.88 0.21
CA HIS A 59 -9.07 3.73 -0.95
C HIS A 59 -7.72 3.39 -1.59
N THR A 60 -7.67 3.27 -2.92
CA THR A 60 -6.41 3.05 -3.63
C THR A 60 -5.63 4.36 -3.72
N VAL A 61 -4.44 4.41 -3.12
CA VAL A 61 -3.57 5.59 -3.11
C VAL A 61 -2.70 5.63 -4.36
N LEU A 62 -2.04 4.51 -4.67
CA LEU A 62 -1.09 4.42 -5.76
C LEU A 62 -1.15 3.03 -6.40
N ALA A 63 -1.30 3.02 -7.72
CA ALA A 63 -1.22 1.83 -8.54
C ALA A 63 -0.83 2.23 -9.98
N PRO A 64 -0.16 1.36 -10.75
CA PRO A 64 0.34 0.05 -10.34
C PRO A 64 1.78 0.15 -9.78
N LEU A 65 2.16 -0.83 -8.95
CA LEU A 65 3.47 -0.97 -8.30
C LEU A 65 4.13 -2.29 -8.72
N GLY A 66 5.46 -2.30 -8.76
CA GLY A 66 6.31 -3.45 -9.03
C GLY A 66 6.46 -4.35 -7.81
N ARG A 67 5.35 -4.96 -7.35
CA ARG A 67 5.30 -5.82 -6.15
C ARG A 67 5.83 -5.15 -4.88
N PRO A 68 5.04 -4.26 -4.27
CA PRO A 68 5.46 -3.57 -3.06
C PRO A 68 5.54 -4.55 -1.89
N THR A 69 6.66 -4.58 -1.19
CA THR A 69 6.92 -5.47 -0.06
C THR A 69 6.68 -4.81 1.28
N ASP A 70 6.88 -3.49 1.37
CA ASP A 70 6.68 -2.75 2.62
C ASP A 70 6.38 -1.27 2.37
N VAL A 71 5.82 -0.60 3.38
CA VAL A 71 5.65 0.86 3.43
C VAL A 71 6.11 1.38 4.78
N HIS A 72 6.98 2.38 4.76
CA HIS A 72 7.51 3.04 5.95
C HIS A 72 7.09 4.50 6.00
N VAL A 73 6.74 4.98 7.19
CA VAL A 73 6.41 6.38 7.43
C VAL A 73 7.68 7.16 7.76
N GLY A 74 7.93 8.22 7.01
CA GLY A 74 8.95 9.22 7.32
C GLY A 74 8.37 10.49 7.94
N ASP A 75 9.22 11.50 8.10
CA ASP A 75 8.83 12.80 8.63
C ASP A 75 8.13 13.68 7.61
N LYS A 76 7.37 14.67 8.10
CA LYS A 76 6.75 15.74 7.29
C LYS A 76 5.92 15.17 6.13
N GLY A 77 5.06 14.21 6.45
CA GLY A 77 4.13 13.56 5.52
C GLY A 77 4.79 12.76 4.41
N ARG A 78 6.02 12.26 4.63
CA ARG A 78 6.72 11.38 3.69
C ARG A 78 6.41 9.93 3.98
N ILE A 79 6.41 9.13 2.92
CA ILE A 79 6.43 7.67 2.99
C ILE A 79 7.48 7.12 2.04
N TYR A 80 7.97 5.94 2.36
CA TYR A 80 8.85 5.15 1.51
C TYR A 80 8.18 3.81 1.22
N ILE A 81 8.15 3.40 -0.05
CA ILE A 81 7.62 2.12 -0.47
C ILE A 81 8.77 1.29 -1.01
N SER A 82 8.96 0.10 -0.44
CA SER A 82 9.93 -0.87 -0.96
C SER A 82 9.26 -1.77 -1.99
N GLU A 83 9.91 -1.98 -3.14
CA GLU A 83 9.41 -2.81 -4.23
C GLU A 83 10.39 -3.93 -4.61
N TYR A 84 9.83 -5.12 -4.80
CA TYR A 84 10.54 -6.27 -5.32
C TYR A 84 10.67 -6.14 -6.83
N GLY A 85 11.85 -5.71 -7.30
CA GLY A 85 12.17 -5.39 -8.70
C GLY A 85 11.49 -6.29 -9.72
N ARG A 86 10.39 -5.79 -10.29
CA ARG A 86 9.57 -6.43 -11.32
C ARG A 86 8.80 -5.35 -12.05
N ALA A 87 8.37 -5.63 -13.29
CA ALA A 87 7.37 -4.80 -13.94
C ALA A 87 6.07 -4.74 -13.10
N THR A 88 5.28 -3.70 -13.31
CA THR A 88 4.05 -3.40 -12.57
C THR A 88 2.86 -4.30 -12.96
N ASN A 89 3.14 -5.55 -13.36
CA ASN A 89 2.13 -6.53 -13.78
C ASN A 89 2.53 -7.97 -13.39
N SER A 90 1.58 -8.89 -13.51
CA SER A 90 1.75 -10.29 -13.12
C SER A 90 2.53 -11.13 -14.15
N SER A 91 2.74 -10.66 -15.37
CA SER A 91 3.30 -11.45 -16.49
C SER A 91 4.81 -11.30 -16.68
N ALA A 92 5.44 -10.24 -16.19
CA ALA A 92 6.88 -10.02 -16.36
C ALA A 92 7.74 -10.89 -15.43
N SER A 93 8.96 -11.24 -15.81
CA SER A 93 9.92 -11.89 -14.89
C SER A 93 10.48 -10.91 -13.86
N TYR A 94 11.05 -11.44 -12.78
CA TYR A 94 11.79 -10.63 -11.80
C TYR A 94 13.00 -9.98 -12.44
N SER A 95 13.29 -8.74 -12.06
CA SER A 95 14.41 -7.96 -12.59
C SER A 95 15.00 -7.07 -11.51
N LEU A 96 16.28 -7.23 -11.22
CA LEU A 96 17.00 -6.28 -10.38
C LEU A 96 17.24 -4.97 -11.15
N PRO A 97 17.37 -3.83 -10.43
CA PRO A 97 17.27 -3.71 -8.98
C PRO A 97 15.83 -3.57 -8.47
N GLY A 98 15.62 -3.88 -7.19
CA GLY A 98 14.46 -3.38 -6.45
C GLY A 98 14.49 -1.85 -6.33
N ARG A 99 13.36 -1.24 -5.98
CA ARG A 99 13.24 0.23 -5.89
C ARG A 99 12.75 0.64 -4.50
N ILE A 100 13.18 1.82 -4.07
CA ILE A 100 12.54 2.57 -2.99
C ILE A 100 11.87 3.78 -3.62
N LEU A 101 10.55 3.89 -3.49
CA LEU A 101 9.80 5.06 -3.92
C LEU A 101 9.61 5.99 -2.73
N GLU A 102 10.01 7.26 -2.84
CA GLU A 102 9.63 8.30 -1.88
C GLU A 102 8.37 9.02 -2.39
N LEU A 103 7.35 9.13 -1.54
CA LEU A 103 6.19 9.97 -1.78
C LEU A 103 6.04 10.97 -0.64
N ARG A 104 5.46 12.13 -0.95
CA ARG A 104 5.11 13.15 0.03
C ARG A 104 3.76 13.75 -0.28
N VAL A 105 2.97 13.99 0.75
CA VAL A 105 1.81 14.88 0.68
C VAL A 105 2.27 16.30 0.30
N LYS A 106 1.51 16.96 -0.58
CA LYS A 106 1.74 18.37 -0.91
C LYS A 106 1.23 19.28 0.19
#